data_AF-A0A8H5A4X2-F1
#
_entry.id   AF-A0A8H5A4X2-F1
#
_cell.length_a   1.000
_cell.length_b   1.000
_cell.length_c   1.000
_cell.angle_alpha   90.00
_cell.angle_beta   90.00
_cell.angle_gamma   90.00
#
_symmetry.space_group_name_H-M   'P 1'
#
loop_
_entity.id
_entity.type
_entity.pdbx_description
1 polymer ?
#
loop_
_entity_poly.entity_id
_entity_poly.type
_entity_poly.pdbx_seq_one_letter_code
_entity_poly.pdbx_strand_id
1 'polypeptide(L)'
;FKDDGAGKEGTYENQFISNYRVGLTFRHPHPPPVQYDANTTTISILPTILDLLINSGSLNEKDTHIASDLVQDYEGQSLIRPYKKTDGDRRAWTFSVVNSGAGMLGVTSADVPWRLVIPLNKVIEYRVTDAVNDPMELKPVAAWSPEELETAVRSALGDEAAQWANEAIPIAQWWVLERQRLWRYHSLSA
;
A
#
# COMPACT_ATOMS: atom_id res chain seq x y z
N PHE A 1 -25.43 -17.29 1.94
CA PHE A 1 -25.36 -16.94 0.50
C PHE A 1 -24.38 -17.90 -0.14
N LYS A 2 -24.87 -18.90 -0.87
CA LYS A 2 -24.05 -19.80 -1.68
C LYS A 2 -24.00 -19.17 -3.07
N ASP A 3 -22.81 -18.74 -3.47
CA ASP A 3 -22.58 -18.19 -4.79
C ASP A 3 -22.32 -19.37 -5.74
N ASP A 4 -23.40 -19.90 -6.30
CA ASP A 4 -23.36 -20.96 -7.30
C ASP A 4 -23.04 -20.32 -8.66
N GLY A 5 -21.78 -19.94 -8.87
CA GLY A 5 -21.33 -19.24 -10.07
C GLY A 5 -19.92 -19.63 -10.45
N ALA A 6 -19.77 -20.76 -11.16
CA ALA A 6 -18.53 -21.12 -11.81
C ALA A 6 -18.03 -19.93 -12.67
N GLY A 7 -16.92 -19.32 -12.24
CA GLY A 7 -16.16 -18.33 -13.02
C GLY A 7 -16.34 -16.85 -12.65
N LYS A 8 -17.04 -16.50 -11.57
CA LYS A 8 -17.06 -15.12 -11.07
C LYS A 8 -16.63 -15.08 -9.61
N GLU A 9 -15.33 -14.88 -9.38
CA GLU A 9 -14.84 -14.53 -8.05
C GLU A 9 -15.25 -13.07 -7.77
N GLY A 10 -16.10 -12.87 -6.76
CA GLY A 10 -16.40 -11.53 -6.27
C GLY A 10 -15.16 -10.86 -5.67
N THR A 11 -15.24 -9.54 -5.45
CA THR A 11 -14.18 -8.80 -4.74
C THR A 11 -14.21 -9.02 -3.22
N TYR A 12 -15.21 -9.77 -2.72
CA TYR A 12 -15.34 -10.09 -1.31
C TYR A 12 -14.32 -11.16 -0.90
N GLU A 13 -13.61 -10.93 0.21
CA GLU A 13 -12.54 -11.83 0.70
C GLU A 13 -11.42 -12.09 -0.32
N ASN A 14 -11.31 -11.18 -1.29
CA ASN A 14 -10.37 -11.33 -2.39
C ASN A 14 -9.12 -10.48 -2.19
N GLN A 15 -8.01 -11.17 -1.87
CA GLN A 15 -6.72 -10.57 -1.57
C GLN A 15 -5.88 -10.23 -2.82
N PHE A 16 -6.33 -10.52 -4.03
CA PHE A 16 -5.53 -10.30 -5.24
C PHE A 16 -5.18 -8.82 -5.47
N ILE A 17 -3.95 -8.54 -5.90
CA ILE A 17 -3.42 -7.20 -6.16
C ILE A 17 -4.19 -6.48 -7.27
N SER A 18 -4.81 -7.24 -8.17
CA SER A 18 -5.70 -6.72 -9.22
C SER A 18 -6.88 -5.91 -8.66
N ASN A 19 -7.31 -6.17 -7.42
CA ASN A 19 -8.35 -5.40 -6.75
C ASN A 19 -7.86 -4.04 -6.22
N TYR A 20 -6.54 -3.81 -6.16
CA TYR A 20 -5.92 -2.63 -5.54
C TYR A 20 -5.08 -1.81 -6.49
N ARG A 21 -4.52 -2.43 -7.53
CA ARG A 21 -3.66 -1.77 -8.50
C ARG A 21 -4.49 -1.00 -9.51
N VAL A 22 -4.38 0.32 -9.46
CA VAL A 22 -5.06 1.24 -10.37
C VAL A 22 -4.05 2.06 -11.15
N GLY A 23 -4.38 2.38 -12.40
CA GLY A 23 -3.61 3.35 -13.19
C GLY A 23 -3.87 4.77 -12.69
N LEU A 24 -2.80 5.55 -12.51
CA LEU A 24 -2.88 6.95 -12.11
C LEU A 24 -2.19 7.83 -13.15
N THR A 25 -2.90 8.81 -13.68
CA THR A 25 -2.40 9.75 -14.69
C THR A 25 -2.73 11.18 -14.27
N PHE A 26 -1.72 12.04 -14.24
CA PHE A 26 -1.89 13.48 -14.11
C PHE A 26 -1.68 14.14 -15.47
N ARG A 27 -2.50 15.14 -15.80
CA ARG A 27 -2.36 15.92 -17.03
C ARG A 27 -2.42 17.40 -16.71
N HIS A 28 -1.45 18.14 -17.23
CA HIS A 28 -1.42 19.60 -17.18
C HIS A 28 -0.97 20.11 -18.56
N PRO A 29 -1.43 21.29 -19.03
CA PRO A 29 -1.18 21.73 -20.41
C PRO A 29 0.30 21.95 -20.79
N HIS A 30 1.15 22.25 -19.81
CA HIS A 30 2.54 22.71 -20.02
C HIS A 30 3.66 21.69 -19.68
N PRO A 31 3.48 20.73 -18.75
CA PRO A 31 4.48 19.72 -18.45
C PRO A 31 4.73 18.74 -19.60
N PRO A 32 5.97 18.26 -19.77
CA PRO A 32 6.26 17.17 -20.68
C PRO A 32 5.58 15.89 -20.20
N PRO A 33 5.22 14.98 -21.12
CA PRO A 33 4.81 13.63 -20.75
C PRO A 33 5.96 12.93 -20.02
N VAL A 34 5.68 12.42 -18.83
CA VAL A 34 6.62 11.63 -18.04
C VAL A 34 5.90 10.36 -17.60
N GLN A 35 6.54 9.21 -17.79
CA GLN A 35 6.12 7.97 -17.16
C GLN A 35 6.92 7.79 -15.88
N TYR A 36 6.21 7.60 -14.78
CA TYR A 36 6.80 7.51 -13.46
C TYR A 36 6.53 6.13 -12.85
N ASP A 37 7.59 5.41 -12.50
CA ASP A 37 7.47 4.13 -11.81
C ASP A 37 7.62 4.34 -10.30
N ALA A 38 6.48 4.43 -9.62
CA ALA A 38 6.42 4.53 -8.17
C ALA A 38 5.33 3.62 -7.60
N ASN A 39 5.72 2.80 -6.64
CA ASN A 39 4.78 2.07 -5.79
C ASN A 39 4.21 3.06 -4.76
N THR A 40 3.05 3.61 -5.07
CA THR A 40 2.40 4.67 -4.29
C THR A 40 0.92 4.34 -4.06
N THR A 41 0.31 5.03 -3.10
CA THR A 41 -1.15 4.98 -2.88
C THR A 41 -1.81 6.30 -3.27
N THR A 42 -3.13 6.34 -3.05
CA THR A 42 -3.97 7.52 -3.21
C THR A 42 -3.56 8.69 -2.30
N ILE A 43 -2.80 8.45 -1.22
CA ILE A 43 -2.33 9.53 -0.34
C ILE A 43 -1.42 10.53 -1.05
N SER A 44 -0.79 10.11 -2.15
CA SER A 44 0.09 10.97 -2.96
C SER A 44 -0.69 11.88 -3.92
N ILE A 45 -1.99 11.67 -4.13
CA ILE A 45 -2.77 12.44 -5.12
C ILE A 45 -2.85 13.91 -4.72
N LEU A 46 -3.31 14.22 -3.51
CA LEU A 46 -3.47 15.59 -3.04
C LEU A 46 -2.15 16.38 -3.00
N PRO A 47 -1.05 15.87 -2.40
CA PRO A 47 0.21 16.59 -2.43
C PRO A 47 0.74 16.78 -3.85
N THR A 48 0.52 15.83 -4.77
CA THR A 48 0.87 15.99 -6.19
C THR A 48 0.08 17.11 -6.87
N ILE A 49 -1.23 17.20 -6.61
CA ILE A 49 -2.08 18.26 -7.18
C ILE A 49 -1.64 19.63 -6.65
N LEU A 50 -1.42 19.75 -5.33
CA LEU A 50 -0.97 21.01 -4.73
C LEU A 50 0.38 21.44 -5.30
N ASP A 51 1.34 20.53 -5.39
CA ASP A 51 2.63 20.82 -5.99
C ASP A 51 2.53 21.21 -7.47
N LEU A 52 1.65 20.56 -8.25
CA LEU A 52 1.40 20.95 -9.63
C LEU A 52 0.87 22.38 -9.71
N LEU A 53 -0.07 22.76 -8.85
CA LEU A 53 -0.66 24.10 -8.81
C LEU A 53 0.38 25.16 -8.42
N ILE A 54 1.23 24.86 -7.44
CA ILE A 54 2.35 25.72 -6.97
C ILE A 54 3.38 25.93 -8.10
N ASN A 55 3.81 24.84 -8.74
CA ASN A 55 4.94 24.90 -9.70
C ASN A 55 4.52 25.30 -11.13
N SER A 56 3.21 25.36 -11.43
CA SER A 56 2.71 25.74 -12.75
C SER A 56 2.30 27.21 -12.88
N GLY A 57 2.30 27.98 -11.79
CA GLY A 57 1.77 29.34 -11.77
C GLY A 57 0.24 29.39 -11.92
N SER A 58 -0.46 28.29 -11.60
CA SER A 58 -1.92 28.21 -11.64
C SER A 58 -2.60 28.96 -10.48
N LEU A 59 -1.83 29.33 -9.45
CA LEU A 59 -2.29 30.03 -8.26
C LEU A 59 -1.74 31.46 -8.23
N ASN A 60 -2.49 32.38 -7.61
CA ASN A 60 -1.93 33.69 -7.25
C ASN A 60 -0.94 33.56 -6.07
N GLU A 61 -0.26 34.65 -5.72
CA GLU A 61 0.76 34.66 -4.67
C GLU A 61 0.21 34.17 -3.31
N LYS A 62 -0.96 34.66 -2.90
CA LYS A 62 -1.59 34.28 -1.62
C LYS A 62 -1.93 32.79 -1.58
N ASP A 63 -2.55 32.28 -2.64
CA ASP A 63 -2.96 30.89 -2.71
C ASP A 63 -1.75 29.95 -2.85
N THR A 64 -0.68 30.41 -3.50
CA THR A 64 0.60 29.68 -3.55
C THR A 64 1.19 29.50 -2.17
N HIS A 65 1.16 30.55 -1.32
CA HIS A 65 1.59 30.45 0.07
C HIS A 65 0.76 29.43 0.85
N ILE A 66 -0.57 29.53 0.78
CA ILE A 66 -1.47 28.60 1.49
C ILE A 66 -1.25 27.15 1.04
N ALA A 67 -1.15 26.91 -0.28
CA ALA A 67 -0.92 25.58 -0.83
C ALA A 67 0.46 25.01 -0.40
N SER A 68 1.48 25.87 -0.32
CA SER A 68 2.83 25.48 0.10
C SER A 68 2.89 25.09 1.59
N ASP A 69 2.05 25.70 2.42
CA ASP A 69 1.90 25.29 3.82
C ASP A 69 1.12 23.97 3.90
N LEU A 70 -0.02 23.89 3.21
CA LEU A 70 -0.91 22.72 3.25
C LEU A 70 -0.25 21.44 2.70
N VAL A 71 0.62 21.53 1.70
CA VAL A 71 1.28 20.36 1.11
C VAL A 71 2.13 19.60 2.15
N GLN A 72 2.63 20.29 3.19
CA GLN A 72 3.43 19.68 4.25
C GLN A 72 2.60 18.89 5.27
N ASP A 73 1.28 19.09 5.31
CA ASP A 73 0.37 18.40 6.24
C ASP A 73 -0.06 17.02 5.73
N TYR A 74 0.22 16.70 4.46
CA TYR A 74 -0.11 15.40 3.87
C TYR A 74 1.03 14.39 4.08
N GLU A 75 0.66 13.16 4.46
CA GLU A 75 1.60 12.04 4.64
C GLU A 75 2.21 11.54 3.30
N GLY A 76 1.55 11.83 2.17
CA GLY A 76 1.96 11.36 0.86
C GLY A 76 3.08 12.18 0.22
N GLN A 77 3.87 11.54 -0.63
CA GLN A 77 4.90 12.21 -1.41
C GLN A 77 4.31 12.67 -2.75
N SER A 78 4.58 13.93 -3.10
CA SER A 78 4.24 14.44 -4.43
C SER A 78 4.99 13.68 -5.53
N LEU A 79 4.26 13.29 -6.57
CA LEU A 79 4.75 12.50 -7.69
C LEU A 79 5.37 13.34 -8.81
N ILE A 80 5.37 14.68 -8.68
CA ILE A 80 6.17 15.54 -9.57
C ILE A 80 7.57 15.82 -9.01
N ARG A 81 7.91 15.21 -7.87
CA ARG A 81 9.23 15.24 -7.25
C ARG A 81 9.82 13.83 -7.23
N PRO A 82 11.15 13.67 -7.08
CA PRO A 82 11.76 12.36 -6.88
C PRO A 82 11.18 11.67 -5.65
N TYR A 83 10.64 10.46 -5.84
CA TYR A 83 9.98 9.68 -4.80
C TYR A 83 11.03 8.95 -3.98
N LYS A 84 11.05 9.23 -2.69
CA LYS A 84 11.96 8.61 -1.74
C LYS A 84 11.37 7.27 -1.29
N LYS A 85 11.91 6.19 -1.86
CA LYS A 85 11.52 4.82 -1.49
C LYS A 85 12.01 4.46 -0.08
N THR A 86 13.18 4.99 0.29
CA THR A 86 13.84 4.80 1.58
C THR A 86 14.42 6.12 2.10
N ASP A 87 14.53 6.25 3.42
CA ASP A 87 15.21 7.35 4.10
C ASP A 87 15.90 6.83 5.37
N GLY A 88 17.22 6.62 5.29
CA GLY A 88 17.95 5.83 6.29
C GLY A 88 17.38 4.41 6.40
N ASP A 89 17.05 4.00 7.62
CA ASP A 89 16.47 2.68 7.91
C ASP A 89 14.93 2.63 7.70
N ARG A 90 14.33 3.74 7.23
CA ARG A 90 12.88 3.82 7.00
C ARG A 90 12.56 3.50 5.55
N ARG A 91 11.46 2.77 5.35
CA ARG A 91 10.88 2.46 4.05
C ARG A 91 9.54 3.19 3.90
N ALA A 92 9.21 3.59 2.67
CA ALA A 92 7.89 4.10 2.36
C ALA A 92 6.88 2.95 2.29
N TRP A 93 6.23 2.65 3.42
CA TRP A 93 5.22 1.61 3.56
C TRP A 93 3.87 2.02 2.98
N THR A 94 3.16 1.05 2.43
CA THR A 94 1.85 1.20 1.82
C THR A 94 0.92 0.13 2.36
N PHE A 95 -0.31 0.53 2.70
CA PHE A 95 -1.30 -0.33 3.35
C PHE A 95 -2.59 -0.38 2.53
N SER A 96 -3.17 -1.56 2.37
CA SER A 96 -4.43 -1.78 1.67
C SER A 96 -5.37 -2.63 2.52
N VAL A 97 -6.53 -2.10 2.90
CA VAL A 97 -7.54 -2.86 3.67
C VAL A 97 -8.32 -3.77 2.72
N VAL A 98 -8.41 -5.06 3.06
CA VAL A 98 -9.17 -6.03 2.27
C VAL A 98 -10.55 -6.25 2.91
N ASN A 99 -11.59 -5.83 2.16
CA ASN A 99 -13.02 -5.83 2.49
C ASN A 99 -13.50 -4.80 3.53
N SER A 100 -14.78 -4.46 3.41
CA SER A 100 -15.55 -3.77 4.44
C SER A 100 -15.64 -4.65 5.70
N GLY A 101 -14.95 -4.21 6.76
CA GLY A 101 -14.78 -4.97 8.01
C GLY A 101 -13.32 -5.27 8.37
N ALA A 102 -12.37 -4.87 7.52
CA ALA A 102 -10.92 -5.02 7.76
C ALA A 102 -10.52 -6.44 8.16
N GLY A 103 -10.96 -7.43 7.38
CA GLY A 103 -10.67 -8.83 7.67
C GLY A 103 -9.20 -9.20 7.45
N MET A 104 -8.56 -8.51 6.51
CA MET A 104 -7.16 -8.68 6.17
C MET A 104 -6.52 -7.32 5.85
N LEU A 105 -5.21 -7.27 5.95
CA LEU A 105 -4.41 -6.10 5.59
C LEU A 105 -3.32 -6.52 4.61
N GLY A 106 -3.28 -5.83 3.46
CA GLY A 106 -2.16 -5.89 2.53
C GLY A 106 -1.13 -4.82 2.87
N VAL A 107 0.14 -5.18 2.78
CA VAL A 107 1.30 -4.32 3.04
C VAL A 107 2.31 -4.47 1.91
N THR A 108 2.80 -3.34 1.42
CA THR A 108 3.93 -3.25 0.50
C THR A 108 4.90 -2.17 0.98
N SER A 109 6.11 -2.14 0.46
CA SER A 109 6.99 -0.98 0.57
C SER A 109 7.50 -0.59 -0.81
N ALA A 110 7.94 0.67 -0.95
CA ALA A 110 8.26 1.21 -2.27
C ALA A 110 9.62 0.76 -2.84
N ASP A 111 10.46 0.16 -2.01
CA ASP A 111 11.84 -0.24 -2.30
C ASP A 111 11.98 -1.68 -2.81
N VAL A 112 10.99 -2.54 -2.61
CA VAL A 112 11.01 -3.96 -3.00
C VAL A 112 9.71 -4.36 -3.72
N PRO A 113 9.71 -5.47 -4.50
CA PRO A 113 8.54 -5.88 -5.27
C PRO A 113 7.53 -6.73 -4.47
N TRP A 114 7.82 -7.04 -3.21
CA TRP A 114 7.02 -7.98 -2.44
C TRP A 114 5.79 -7.33 -1.81
N ARG A 115 4.77 -8.16 -1.65
CA ARG A 115 3.52 -7.81 -0.98
C ARG A 115 3.19 -8.86 0.05
N LEU A 116 2.83 -8.42 1.25
CA LEU A 116 2.37 -9.25 2.35
C LEU A 116 0.87 -9.03 2.53
N VAL A 117 0.12 -10.09 2.77
CA VAL A 117 -1.26 -10.03 3.25
C VAL A 117 -1.32 -10.79 4.57
N ILE A 118 -1.87 -10.14 5.60
CA ILE A 118 -2.03 -10.73 6.93
C ILE A 118 -3.51 -10.85 7.33
N PRO A 119 -3.89 -11.88 8.10
CA PRO A 119 -5.18 -11.93 8.77
C PRO A 119 -5.27 -10.86 9.87
N LEU A 120 -6.44 -10.23 10.02
CA LEU A 120 -6.73 -9.36 11.18
C LEU A 120 -7.76 -9.99 12.13
N ASN A 121 -8.90 -10.43 11.59
CA ASN A 121 -9.96 -11.10 12.38
C ASN A 121 -10.52 -12.33 11.66
N LYS A 122 -9.83 -12.80 10.62
CA LYS A 122 -10.20 -13.95 9.79
C LYS A 122 -9.20 -15.08 9.98
N VAL A 123 -9.69 -16.31 9.86
CA VAL A 123 -8.84 -17.51 9.85
C VAL A 123 -8.35 -17.72 8.43
N ILE A 124 -7.29 -17.00 8.07
CA ILE A 124 -6.60 -17.15 6.78
C ILE A 124 -5.09 -17.22 7.01
N GLU A 125 -4.37 -17.81 6.07
CA GLU A 125 -2.91 -17.83 6.06
C GLU A 125 -2.34 -16.43 5.83
N TYR A 126 -1.15 -16.21 6.36
CA TYR A 126 -0.28 -15.14 5.87
C TYR A 126 0.12 -15.46 4.44
N ARG A 127 0.27 -14.44 3.60
CA ARG A 127 0.57 -14.62 2.19
C ARG A 127 1.58 -13.59 1.70
N VAL A 128 2.65 -14.04 1.07
CA VAL A 128 3.62 -13.19 0.36
C VAL A 128 3.58 -13.46 -1.14
N THR A 129 3.62 -12.40 -1.94
CA THR A 129 3.68 -12.45 -3.41
C THR A 129 4.78 -11.54 -3.93
N ASP A 130 5.26 -11.80 -5.15
CA ASP A 130 6.22 -10.96 -5.87
C ASP A 130 5.51 -10.28 -7.05
N ALA A 131 5.27 -8.97 -6.93
CA ALA A 131 4.47 -8.23 -7.90
C ALA A 131 5.17 -8.03 -9.26
N VAL A 132 6.48 -8.31 -9.35
CA VAL A 132 7.27 -8.15 -10.58
C VAL A 132 7.43 -9.50 -11.29
N ASN A 133 7.85 -10.53 -10.56
CA ASN A 133 8.09 -11.85 -11.13
C ASN A 133 6.81 -12.71 -11.24
N ASP A 134 5.81 -12.42 -10.42
CA ASP A 134 4.49 -13.05 -10.43
C ASP A 134 3.37 -11.99 -10.38
N PRO A 135 3.22 -11.15 -11.42
CA PRO A 135 2.32 -10.01 -11.43
C PRO A 135 0.82 -10.39 -11.32
N MET A 136 0.50 -11.67 -11.56
CA MET A 136 -0.83 -12.24 -11.43
C MET A 136 -1.03 -13.00 -10.12
N GLU A 137 -0.02 -13.02 -9.23
CA GLU A 137 -0.03 -13.65 -7.92
C GLU A 137 -0.46 -15.14 -7.96
N LEU A 138 0.00 -15.87 -8.98
CA LEU A 138 -0.34 -17.28 -9.22
C LEU A 138 0.47 -18.24 -8.34
N LYS A 139 1.62 -17.81 -7.82
CA LYS A 139 2.55 -18.60 -7.00
C LYS A 139 2.83 -17.91 -5.66
N PRO A 140 1.79 -17.68 -4.84
CA PRO A 140 1.98 -17.13 -3.51
C PRO A 140 2.76 -18.08 -2.61
N VAL A 141 3.50 -17.51 -1.68
CA VAL A 141 4.05 -18.24 -0.53
C VAL A 141 3.12 -17.97 0.65
N ALA A 142 2.57 -19.02 1.25
CA ALA A 142 1.62 -18.90 2.34
C ALA A 142 1.97 -19.82 3.51
N ALA A 143 1.59 -19.40 4.72
CA ALA A 143 1.76 -20.19 5.95
C ALA A 143 0.79 -19.71 7.04
N TRP A 144 0.59 -20.55 8.08
CA TRP A 144 -0.36 -20.26 9.15
C TRP A 144 0.22 -19.41 10.28
N SER A 145 1.55 -19.32 10.38
CA SER A 145 2.24 -18.48 11.35
C SER A 145 3.32 -17.59 10.71
N PRO A 146 3.71 -16.48 11.37
CA PRO A 146 4.84 -15.66 10.95
C PRO A 146 6.15 -16.44 10.77
N GLU A 147 6.45 -17.38 11.67
CA GLU A 147 7.71 -18.14 11.68
C GLU A 147 7.76 -19.15 10.52
N GLU A 148 6.63 -19.81 10.26
CA GLU A 148 6.49 -20.70 9.10
C GLU A 148 6.55 -19.90 7.79
N LEU A 149 5.94 -18.71 7.76
CA LEU A 149 5.96 -17.83 6.59
C LEU A 149 7.38 -17.39 6.28
N GLU A 150 8.14 -16.95 7.28
CA GLU A 150 9.53 -16.54 7.08
C GLU A 150 10.36 -17.69 6.48
N THR A 151 10.22 -18.89 7.02
CA THR A 151 10.93 -20.09 6.53
C THR A 151 10.54 -20.42 5.10
N ALA A 152 9.24 -20.37 4.77
CA ALA A 152 8.73 -20.65 3.44
C ALA A 152 9.18 -19.59 2.42
N VAL A 153 9.12 -18.31 2.80
CA VAL A 153 9.57 -17.18 1.96
C VAL A 153 11.07 -17.26 1.72
N ARG A 154 11.86 -17.60 2.73
CA ARG A 154 13.31 -17.79 2.58
C ARG A 154 13.64 -18.85 1.54
N SER A 155 12.93 -19.97 1.59
CA SER A 155 13.09 -21.08 0.65
C SER A 155 12.67 -20.71 -0.78
N ALA A 156 11.57 -19.96 -0.93
CA ALA A 156 10.96 -19.69 -2.24
C ALA A 156 11.44 -18.41 -2.93
N LEU A 157 11.71 -17.34 -2.16
CA LEU A 157 12.01 -15.99 -2.65
C LEU A 157 13.38 -15.46 -2.15
N GLY A 158 14.06 -16.19 -1.26
CA GLY A 158 15.40 -15.87 -0.78
C GLY A 158 15.43 -15.09 0.55
N ASP A 159 16.64 -14.89 1.06
CA ASP A 159 16.88 -14.33 2.39
C ASP A 159 16.37 -12.89 2.56
N GLU A 160 16.52 -12.06 1.53
CA GLU A 160 16.08 -10.67 1.55
C GLU A 160 14.55 -10.55 1.65
N ALA A 161 13.82 -11.39 0.91
CA ALA A 161 12.36 -11.45 0.95
C ALA A 161 11.87 -11.90 2.33
N ALA A 162 12.55 -12.88 2.93
CA ALA A 162 12.20 -13.39 4.26
C ALA A 162 12.43 -12.32 5.34
N GLN A 163 13.57 -11.61 5.27
CA GLN A 163 13.84 -10.49 6.17
C GLN A 163 12.80 -9.38 6.02
N TRP A 164 12.47 -9.00 4.78
CA TRP A 164 11.44 -8.00 4.54
C TRP A 164 10.08 -8.42 5.08
N ALA A 165 9.69 -9.69 4.90
CA ALA A 165 8.42 -10.19 5.42
C ALA A 165 8.37 -10.16 6.96
N ASN A 166 9.48 -10.54 7.62
CA ASN A 166 9.63 -10.45 9.07
C ASN A 166 9.54 -8.98 9.56
N GLU A 167 10.13 -8.02 8.83
CA GLU A 167 9.98 -6.59 9.13
C GLU A 167 8.55 -6.06 8.87
N ALA A 168 7.88 -6.53 7.82
CA ALA A 168 6.58 -6.03 7.39
C ALA A 168 5.43 -6.43 8.34
N ILE A 169 5.48 -7.62 8.95
CA ILE A 169 4.45 -8.12 9.88
C ILE A 169 4.22 -7.20 11.09
N PRO A 170 5.24 -6.84 11.90
CA PRO A 170 5.04 -5.94 13.04
C PRO A 170 4.63 -4.53 12.61
N ILE A 171 5.10 -4.04 11.45
CA ILE A 171 4.65 -2.75 10.87
C ILE A 171 3.16 -2.79 10.54
N ALA A 172 2.68 -3.89 9.94
CA ALA A 172 1.28 -4.12 9.65
C ALA A 172 0.41 -4.09 10.92
N GLN A 173 0.85 -4.83 11.94
CA GLN A 173 0.15 -4.91 13.23
C GLN A 173 0.11 -3.55 13.94
N TRP A 174 1.23 -2.84 13.98
CA TRP A 174 1.29 -1.49 14.53
C TRP A 174 0.32 -0.55 13.81
N TRP A 175 0.31 -0.58 12.47
CA TRP A 175 -0.56 0.30 11.70
C TRP A 175 -2.04 0.06 12.03
N VAL A 176 -2.47 -1.20 12.18
CA VAL A 176 -3.84 -1.53 12.60
C VAL A 176 -4.18 -0.94 13.96
N LEU A 177 -3.32 -1.13 14.96
CA LEU A 177 -3.52 -0.59 16.31
C LEU A 177 -3.60 0.94 16.29
N GLU A 178 -2.72 1.57 15.51
CA GLU A 178 -2.70 3.03 15.39
C GLU A 178 -3.95 3.57 14.69
N ARG A 179 -4.44 2.88 13.64
CA ARG A 179 -5.71 3.24 13.02
C ARG A 179 -6.86 3.07 14.02
N GLN A 180 -6.95 1.95 14.73
CA GLN A 180 -7.99 1.75 15.74
C GLN A 180 -7.99 2.87 16.80
N ARG A 181 -6.80 3.25 17.28
CA ARG A 181 -6.62 4.38 18.20
C ARG A 181 -7.14 5.70 17.64
N LEU A 182 -6.76 6.06 16.41
CA LEU A 182 -7.17 7.31 15.75
C LEU A 182 -8.68 7.37 15.51
N TRP A 183 -9.29 6.24 15.13
CA TRP A 183 -10.73 6.12 14.93
C TRP A 183 -11.51 5.99 16.25
N ARG A 184 -10.84 6.04 17.41
CA ARG A 184 -11.42 5.80 18.73
C ARG A 184 -12.21 4.49 18.76
N TYR A 185 -11.72 3.49 18.01
CA TYR A 185 -12.26 2.16 18.01
C TYR A 185 -11.91 1.52 19.34
N HIS A 186 -12.85 1.62 20.26
CA HIS A 186 -12.87 0.77 21.44
C HIS A 186 -13.65 -0.46 20.98
N SER A 187 -13.05 -1.64 21.05
CA SER A 187 -13.88 -2.84 21.06
C SER A 187 -14.97 -2.61 22.09
N LEU A 188 -16.24 -2.84 21.74
CA LEU A 188 -17.30 -3.02 22.73
C LEU A 188 -16.88 -4.22 23.58
N SER A 189 -16.06 -3.98 24.60
CA SER A 189 -15.74 -4.95 25.63
C SER A 189 -17.02 -5.13 26.44
N ALA A 190 -17.63 -6.29 26.30
CA ALA A 190 -18.55 -6.86 27.27
C ALA A 190 -17.84 -7.06 28.62
#